data_AF-A0A2E6HXB2-F1
#
_entry.id   AF-A0A2E6HXB2-F1
#
_cell.length_a   1.000
_cell.length_b   1.000
_cell.length_c   1.000
_cell.angle_alpha   90.00
_cell.angle_beta   90.00
_cell.angle_gamma   90.00
#
_symmetry.space_group_name_H-M   'P 1'
#
loop_
_entity.id
_entity.type
_entity.pdbx_description
1 polymer ?
#
loop_
_entity_poly.entity_id
_entity_poly.type
_entity_poly.pdbx_seq_one_letter_code
_entity_poly.pdbx_strand_id
1 'polypeptide(L)'
;MAGHVSIRRRPFYDLVNSFPKRQRLLIRAFWTEILFRANYMDKAVPTSRDVIMLRRGQLVMGRDEMALEIGCTPRQIRTLLDTLSTIGELVVKSTNRGSVVTVCKYEIYVAGRPRNGQQRPGSRPGADHSKEEQEEEEQQHDDGSPGIKVLLNEGIDPQTAKELGEVADTARIKKVVAYSRDPRNRVRNPIAWIPKAIRENWTLDTRAGSTYKPSDRDAA
;
A
#
# COMPACT_ATOMS: atom_id res chain seq x y z
N MET A 1 -8.32 23.76 -4.58
CA MET A 1 -7.81 22.94 -5.70
C MET A 1 -8.67 21.70 -5.80
N ALA A 2 -9.37 21.50 -6.94
CA ALA A 2 -10.08 20.26 -7.20
C ALA A 2 -9.02 19.17 -7.48
N GLY A 3 -8.75 18.32 -6.50
CA GLY A 3 -7.98 17.11 -6.70
C GLY A 3 -8.81 16.12 -7.51
N HIS A 4 -8.17 15.40 -8.44
CA HIS A 4 -8.80 14.27 -9.10
C HIS A 4 -8.42 12.98 -8.39
N VAL A 5 -9.38 12.08 -8.22
CA VAL A 5 -9.14 10.71 -7.73
C VAL A 5 -9.26 9.78 -8.93
N SER A 6 -8.16 9.16 -9.32
CA SER A 6 -8.16 8.19 -10.43
C SER A 6 -8.40 6.79 -9.91
N ILE A 7 -9.46 6.13 -10.38
CA ILE A 7 -9.79 4.75 -10.00
C ILE A 7 -9.21 3.75 -11.02
N ARG A 8 -8.47 2.76 -10.54
CA ARG A 8 -7.97 1.64 -11.34
C ARG A 8 -9.13 0.71 -11.70
N ARG A 9 -9.40 0.61 -13.00
CA ARG A 9 -10.55 -0.14 -13.53
C ARG A 9 -10.49 -1.65 -13.22
N ARG A 10 -9.34 -2.29 -13.42
CA ARG A 10 -9.20 -3.75 -13.22
C ARG A 10 -9.63 -4.22 -11.82
N PRO A 11 -8.98 -3.79 -10.72
CA PRO A 11 -9.36 -4.25 -9.37
C PRO A 11 -10.80 -3.86 -9.01
N PHE A 12 -11.27 -2.71 -9.49
CA PHE A 12 -12.66 -2.29 -9.31
C PHE A 12 -13.64 -3.28 -9.96
N TYR A 13 -13.44 -3.63 -11.23
CA TYR A 13 -14.32 -4.55 -11.93
C TYR A 13 -14.17 -5.99 -11.44
N ASP A 14 -12.97 -6.40 -11.03
CA ASP A 14 -12.73 -7.73 -10.45
C ASP A 14 -13.57 -7.91 -9.18
N LEU A 15 -13.58 -6.90 -8.29
CA LEU A 15 -14.45 -6.90 -7.12
C LEU A 15 -15.92 -6.97 -7.53
N VAL A 16 -16.39 -6.05 -8.39
CA VAL A 16 -17.82 -5.99 -8.78
C VAL A 16 -18.28 -7.29 -9.46
N ASN A 17 -17.41 -7.92 -10.24
CA ASN A 17 -17.73 -9.15 -10.97
C ASN A 17 -17.77 -10.39 -10.08
N SER A 18 -17.12 -10.35 -8.90
CA SER A 18 -17.20 -11.42 -7.90
C SER A 18 -18.60 -11.57 -7.29
N PHE A 19 -19.44 -10.51 -7.37
CA PHE A 19 -20.81 -10.54 -6.88
C PHE A 19 -21.80 -11.12 -7.91
N PRO A 20 -22.92 -11.74 -7.45
CA PRO A 20 -23.99 -12.22 -8.31
C PRO A 20 -24.53 -11.11 -9.23
N LYS A 21 -24.88 -11.46 -10.48
CA LYS A 21 -25.34 -10.50 -11.52
C LYS A 21 -26.38 -9.50 -11.02
N ARG A 22 -27.37 -9.98 -10.24
CA ARG A 22 -28.46 -9.16 -9.64
C ARG A 22 -27.99 -8.06 -8.68
N GLN A 23 -26.81 -8.21 -8.06
CA GLN A 23 -26.25 -7.25 -7.10
C GLN A 23 -25.19 -6.34 -7.72
N ARG A 24 -24.72 -6.61 -8.94
CA ARG A 24 -23.59 -5.91 -9.57
C ARG A 24 -23.80 -4.41 -9.73
N LEU A 25 -25.03 -3.97 -10.00
CA LEU A 25 -25.34 -2.55 -10.14
C LEU A 25 -25.23 -1.84 -8.78
N LEU A 26 -25.84 -2.44 -7.75
CA LEU A 26 -25.87 -1.90 -6.40
C LEU A 26 -24.47 -1.83 -5.79
N ILE A 27 -23.69 -2.92 -5.85
CA ILE A 27 -22.31 -2.91 -5.34
C ILE A 27 -21.44 -1.92 -6.11
N ARG A 28 -21.64 -1.78 -7.43
CA ARG A 28 -20.89 -0.81 -8.24
C ARG A 28 -21.19 0.61 -7.79
N ALA A 29 -22.45 0.97 -7.63
CA ALA A 29 -22.85 2.30 -7.15
C ALA A 29 -22.28 2.57 -5.75
N PHE A 30 -22.49 1.63 -4.82
CA PHE A 30 -21.99 1.73 -3.45
C PHE A 30 -20.47 1.84 -3.37
N TRP A 31 -19.75 0.95 -4.05
CA TRP A 31 -18.28 0.93 -4.00
C TRP A 31 -17.68 2.17 -4.64
N THR A 32 -18.29 2.67 -5.72
CA THR A 32 -17.90 3.94 -6.34
C THR A 32 -18.03 5.08 -5.33
N GLU A 33 -19.19 5.21 -4.68
CA GLU A 33 -19.44 6.27 -3.72
C GLU A 33 -18.47 6.22 -2.53
N ILE A 34 -18.22 5.02 -2.00
CA ILE A 34 -17.25 4.82 -0.91
C ILE A 34 -15.85 5.25 -1.33
N LEU A 35 -15.39 4.89 -2.53
CA LEU A 35 -14.05 5.26 -3.00
C LEU A 35 -13.90 6.78 -3.22
N PHE A 36 -14.96 7.46 -3.65
CA PHE A 36 -14.96 8.92 -3.84
C PHE A 36 -15.06 9.70 -2.52
N ARG A 37 -15.83 9.19 -1.55
CA ARG A 37 -15.95 9.80 -0.22
C ARG A 37 -14.78 9.49 0.70
N ALA A 38 -14.12 8.36 0.48
CA ALA A 38 -12.95 7.97 1.24
C ALA A 38 -11.86 9.04 1.13
N ASN A 39 -11.31 9.39 2.28
CA ASN A 39 -10.36 10.47 2.39
C ASN A 39 -9.05 10.13 1.66
N TYR A 40 -8.52 11.04 0.84
CA TYR A 40 -7.31 10.80 0.05
C TYR A 40 -6.02 11.04 0.85
N MET A 41 -6.07 11.92 1.84
CA MET A 41 -4.96 12.28 2.73
C MET A 41 -5.48 12.37 4.15
N ASP A 42 -4.65 12.05 5.15
CA ASP A 42 -5.04 12.18 6.55
C ASP A 42 -5.60 13.57 6.85
N LYS A 43 -6.83 13.62 7.37
CA LYS A 43 -7.57 14.86 7.59
C LYS A 43 -8.32 14.80 8.91
N ALA A 44 -8.16 15.85 9.69
CA ALA A 44 -9.03 16.14 10.81
C ALA A 44 -10.37 16.66 10.28
N VAL A 45 -11.44 15.89 10.49
CA VAL A 45 -12.79 16.29 10.09
C VAL A 45 -13.54 16.76 11.34
N PRO A 46 -13.89 18.06 11.42
CA PRO A 46 -14.75 18.54 12.50
C PRO A 46 -16.15 17.95 12.29
N THR A 47 -16.62 17.22 13.29
CA THR A 47 -18.02 16.81 13.39
C THR A 47 -18.73 17.76 14.37
N SER A 48 -20.06 17.76 14.42
CA SER A 48 -20.87 18.70 15.21
C SER A 48 -20.50 18.86 16.69
N ARG A 49 -19.71 17.94 17.30
CA ARG A 49 -19.21 18.13 18.68
C ARG A 49 -17.75 17.73 18.94
N ASP A 50 -17.07 17.01 18.04
CA ASP A 50 -15.64 16.66 18.18
C ASP A 50 -14.92 16.66 16.84
N VAL A 51 -13.59 16.65 16.88
CA VAL A 51 -12.72 16.46 15.71
C VAL A 51 -12.32 14.99 15.61
N ILE A 52 -12.68 14.34 14.50
CA ILE A 52 -12.27 12.96 14.22
C ILE A 52 -11.10 12.99 13.25
N MET A 53 -10.00 12.33 13.61
CA MET A 53 -8.86 12.17 12.71
C MET A 53 -9.13 10.99 11.76
N LEU A 54 -9.40 11.29 10.50
CA LEU A 54 -9.61 10.28 9.46
C LEU A 54 -8.33 10.08 8.66
N ARG A 55 -7.86 8.84 8.63
CA ARG A 55 -6.73 8.44 7.80
C ARG A 55 -7.14 8.30 6.34
N ARG A 56 -6.15 8.23 5.45
CA ARG A 56 -6.35 7.87 4.05
C ARG A 56 -7.15 6.56 3.92
N GLY A 57 -8.13 6.55 3.02
CA GLY A 57 -9.04 5.41 2.81
C GLY A 57 -10.16 5.30 3.84
N GLN A 58 -10.27 6.24 4.79
CA GLN A 58 -11.36 6.27 5.77
C GLN A 58 -12.42 7.31 5.42
N LEU A 59 -13.66 7.03 5.80
CA LEU A 59 -14.77 7.98 5.73
C LEU A 59 -15.70 7.80 6.93
N VAL A 60 -16.47 8.83 7.23
CA VAL A 60 -17.65 8.75 8.10
C VAL A 60 -18.86 8.69 7.19
N MET A 61 -19.78 7.76 7.45
CA MET A 61 -21.04 7.67 6.72
C MET A 61 -22.23 7.36 7.63
N GLY A 62 -23.37 7.92 7.28
CA GLY A 62 -24.68 7.51 7.77
C GLY A 62 -25.28 6.43 6.86
N ARG A 63 -25.86 5.38 7.44
CA ARG A 63 -26.48 4.29 6.65
C ARG A 63 -27.68 4.78 5.85
N ASP A 64 -28.53 5.59 6.47
CA ASP A 64 -29.80 6.01 5.86
C ASP A 64 -29.58 7.09 4.80
N GLU A 65 -28.63 7.99 5.03
CA GLU A 65 -28.16 8.98 4.04
C GLU A 65 -27.56 8.28 2.79
N MET A 66 -26.65 7.33 2.99
CA MET A 66 -26.06 6.56 1.89
C MET A 66 -27.11 5.75 1.11
N ALA A 67 -28.12 5.22 1.81
CA ALA A 67 -29.22 4.50 1.16
C ALA A 67 -30.04 5.42 0.25
N LEU A 68 -30.33 6.64 0.72
CA LEU A 68 -31.03 7.67 -0.04
C LEU A 68 -30.26 8.07 -1.30
N GLU A 69 -28.96 8.33 -1.17
CA GLU A 69 -28.11 8.78 -2.29
C GLU A 69 -27.96 7.73 -3.39
N ILE A 70 -27.83 6.46 -3.00
CA ILE A 70 -27.70 5.34 -3.95
C ILE A 70 -29.07 4.93 -4.52
N GLY A 71 -30.17 5.35 -3.89
CA GLY A 71 -31.53 4.95 -4.28
C GLY A 71 -31.81 3.48 -3.91
N CYS A 72 -31.41 3.07 -2.71
CA CYS A 72 -31.62 1.71 -2.21
C CYS A 72 -32.15 1.70 -0.78
N THR A 73 -32.45 0.52 -0.26
CA THR A 73 -32.95 0.37 1.11
C THR A 73 -31.80 0.39 2.12
N PRO A 74 -31.99 0.91 3.35
CA PRO A 74 -31.00 0.82 4.41
C PRO A 74 -30.56 -0.63 4.72
N ARG A 75 -31.47 -1.59 4.52
CA ARG A 75 -31.18 -3.03 4.65
C ARG A 75 -30.17 -3.53 3.60
N GLN A 76 -30.28 -3.04 2.37
CA GLN A 76 -29.33 -3.35 1.31
C GLN A 76 -27.94 -2.80 1.65
N ILE A 77 -27.83 -1.55 2.12
CA ILE A 77 -26.56 -0.97 2.59
C ILE A 77 -25.95 -1.81 3.71
N ARG A 78 -26.75 -2.19 4.72
CA ARG A 78 -26.28 -3.06 5.81
C ARG A 78 -25.72 -4.38 5.27
N THR A 79 -26.45 -5.02 4.36
CA THR A 79 -26.03 -6.29 3.75
C THR A 79 -24.73 -6.16 2.96
N LEU A 80 -24.54 -5.06 2.21
CA LEU A 80 -23.30 -4.80 1.49
C LEU A 80 -22.12 -4.59 2.43
N LEU A 81 -22.32 -3.79 3.50
CA LEU A 81 -21.29 -3.56 4.52
C LEU A 81 -20.87 -4.88 5.17
N ASP A 82 -21.82 -5.72 5.57
CA ASP A 82 -21.54 -7.03 6.17
C ASP A 82 -20.79 -7.95 5.19
N THR A 83 -21.23 -7.98 3.92
CA THR A 83 -20.62 -8.83 2.89
C THR A 83 -19.18 -8.41 2.59
N LEU A 84 -18.95 -7.11 2.38
CA LEU A 84 -17.62 -6.57 2.10
C LEU A 84 -16.68 -6.66 3.31
N SER A 85 -17.22 -6.55 4.52
CA SER A 85 -16.49 -6.79 5.76
C SER A 85 -16.04 -8.25 5.85
N THR A 86 -16.93 -9.18 5.51
CA THR A 86 -16.63 -10.62 5.48
C THR A 86 -15.56 -10.98 4.45
N ILE A 87 -15.55 -10.32 3.27
CA ILE A 87 -14.53 -10.52 2.23
C ILE A 87 -13.21 -9.81 2.59
N GLY A 88 -13.21 -8.94 3.61
CA GLY A 88 -12.03 -8.20 4.05
C GLY A 88 -11.67 -6.99 3.18
N GLU A 89 -12.63 -6.48 2.39
CA GLU A 89 -12.43 -5.27 1.58
C GLU A 89 -12.65 -3.99 2.41
N LEU A 90 -13.50 -4.04 3.43
CA LEU A 90 -13.77 -2.92 4.32
C LEU A 90 -13.85 -3.33 5.79
N VAL A 91 -13.63 -2.36 6.68
CA VAL A 91 -13.88 -2.48 8.12
C VAL A 91 -14.83 -1.38 8.55
N VAL A 92 -15.87 -1.74 9.30
CA VAL A 92 -16.83 -0.78 9.85
C VAL A 92 -16.63 -0.67 11.36
N LYS A 93 -16.49 0.56 11.84
CA LYS A 93 -16.54 0.88 13.27
C LYS A 93 -17.70 1.82 13.55
N SER A 94 -18.66 1.34 14.32
CA SER A 94 -19.76 2.18 14.79
C SER A 94 -19.24 3.22 15.78
N THR A 95 -19.77 4.44 15.66
CA THR A 95 -19.50 5.56 16.54
C THR A 95 -20.83 6.23 16.89
N ASN A 96 -20.85 7.09 17.91
CA ASN A 96 -22.07 7.80 18.33
C ASN A 96 -22.64 8.77 17.27
N ARG A 97 -21.94 8.97 16.14
CA ARG A 97 -22.33 9.91 15.07
C ARG A 97 -22.44 9.25 13.69
N GLY A 98 -22.41 7.91 13.64
CA GLY A 98 -22.46 7.15 12.39
C GLY A 98 -21.44 6.03 12.38
N SER A 99 -21.04 5.60 11.19
CA SER A 99 -20.05 4.54 11.01
C SER A 99 -18.78 5.09 10.37
N VAL A 100 -17.64 4.87 11.02
CA VAL A 100 -16.34 5.06 10.40
C VAL A 100 -16.04 3.82 9.58
N VAL A 101 -16.00 3.99 8.26
CA VAL A 101 -15.68 2.92 7.31
C VAL A 101 -14.23 3.10 6.86
N THR A 102 -13.46 2.02 6.90
CA THR A 102 -12.07 1.96 6.44
C THR A 102 -11.99 1.01 5.25
N VAL A 103 -11.52 1.50 4.11
CA VAL A 103 -11.25 0.67 2.92
C VAL A 103 -9.87 0.06 3.08
N CYS A 104 -9.79 -1.27 3.28
CA CYS A 104 -8.53 -1.94 3.64
C CYS A 104 -7.49 -1.87 2.53
N LYS A 105 -7.94 -2.04 1.28
CA LYS A 105 -7.07 -2.09 0.08
C LYS A 105 -7.18 -0.81 -0.77
N TYR A 106 -7.36 0.35 -0.14
CA TYR A 106 -7.64 1.62 -0.84
C TYR A 106 -6.60 1.96 -1.93
N GLU A 107 -5.33 1.65 -1.68
CA GLU A 107 -4.23 1.94 -2.61
C GLU A 107 -4.27 1.13 -3.91
N ILE A 108 -4.93 -0.04 -3.88
CA ILE A 108 -5.13 -0.87 -5.08
C ILE A 108 -6.14 -0.21 -6.01
N TYR A 109 -7.14 0.46 -5.43
CA TYR A 109 -8.20 1.11 -6.19
C TYR A 109 -7.80 2.50 -6.69
N VAL A 110 -7.06 3.28 -5.92
CA VAL A 110 -6.70 4.66 -6.30
C VAL A 110 -5.28 4.75 -6.87
N ALA A 111 -5.16 5.32 -8.08
CA ALA A 111 -3.89 5.68 -8.68
C ALA A 111 -3.45 7.06 -8.19
N GLY A 112 -2.15 7.19 -7.90
CA GLY A 112 -1.57 8.38 -7.28
C GLY A 112 -1.33 8.16 -5.79
N ARG A 113 -0.05 8.29 -5.39
CA ARG A 113 0.26 8.61 -4.00
C ARG A 113 0.04 10.11 -3.79
N PRO A 114 -0.42 10.55 -2.62
CA PRO A 114 -0.35 11.96 -2.28
C PRO A 114 1.10 12.46 -2.46
N ARG A 115 1.31 13.38 -3.41
CA ARG A 115 2.55 14.16 -3.48
C ARG A 115 2.56 15.08 -2.26
N ASN A 116 3.19 14.64 -1.18
CA ASN A 116 3.55 15.55 -0.11
C ASN A 116 4.71 16.41 -0.62
N GLY A 117 4.43 17.70 -0.85
CA GLY A 117 5.45 18.75 -1.02
C GLY A 117 6.04 18.90 -2.42
N GLN A 118 5.83 20.08 -2.99
CA GLN A 118 6.54 20.69 -4.13
C GLN A 118 6.55 19.93 -5.46
N GLN A 119 5.83 20.47 -6.44
CA GLN A 119 6.42 20.69 -7.77
C GLN A 119 5.65 21.82 -8.46
N ARG A 120 6.39 22.90 -8.75
CA ARG A 120 5.95 24.02 -9.59
C ARG A 120 5.70 23.52 -11.03
N PRO A 121 4.82 24.16 -11.81
CA PRO A 121 4.54 23.75 -13.17
C PRO A 121 5.68 24.20 -14.09
N GLY A 122 6.50 23.25 -14.53
CA GLY A 122 7.49 23.44 -15.59
C GLY A 122 7.05 22.67 -16.83
N SER A 123 6.51 23.41 -17.80
CA SER A 123 6.52 23.23 -19.26
C SER A 123 6.52 21.81 -19.88
N ARG A 124 5.50 21.58 -20.73
CA ARG A 124 5.48 20.57 -21.80
C ARG A 124 6.79 20.59 -22.63
N PRO A 125 7.22 19.43 -23.15
CA PRO A 125 7.08 19.13 -24.59
C PRO A 125 6.49 17.71 -24.79
N GLY A 126 5.72 17.39 -25.83
CA GLY A 126 6.16 17.30 -27.23
C GLY A 126 6.42 15.82 -27.56
N ALA A 127 5.67 15.27 -28.52
CA ALA A 127 5.62 13.85 -28.85
C ALA A 127 6.89 13.30 -29.53
N ASP A 128 6.97 11.96 -29.54
CA ASP A 128 7.77 11.06 -30.39
C ASP A 128 9.27 10.85 -30.08
N HIS A 129 9.60 9.70 -29.48
CA HIS A 129 10.26 8.57 -30.19
C HIS A 129 10.53 7.37 -29.25
N SER A 130 10.52 6.19 -29.87
CA SER A 130 10.64 4.83 -29.33
C SER A 130 12.08 4.36 -29.04
N LYS A 131 12.21 3.46 -28.04
CA LYS A 131 13.28 2.47 -27.75
C LYS A 131 14.73 2.97 -27.59
N GLU A 132 15.31 2.84 -26.41
CA GLU A 132 16.27 1.78 -26.03
C GLU A 132 16.75 1.97 -24.57
N GLU A 133 17.26 0.89 -24.01
CA GLU A 133 17.82 0.77 -22.66
C GLU A 133 19.04 1.68 -22.49
N GLN A 134 19.14 2.40 -21.36
CA GLN A 134 20.36 2.52 -20.55
C GLN A 134 20.08 3.20 -19.21
N GLU A 135 20.79 2.70 -18.23
CA GLU A 135 20.93 3.19 -16.86
C GLU A 135 21.50 4.61 -16.84
N GLU A 136 21.06 5.43 -15.88
CA GLU A 136 21.83 6.46 -15.13
C GLU A 136 20.82 7.20 -14.22
N GLU A 137 20.88 6.97 -12.92
CA GLU A 137 21.52 7.87 -11.94
C GLU A 137 21.05 9.33 -12.02
N GLU A 138 20.09 9.69 -11.16
CA GLU A 138 19.93 11.07 -10.70
C GLU A 138 20.20 11.14 -9.20
N GLN A 139 21.37 11.67 -8.88
CA GLN A 139 21.76 12.13 -7.55
C GLN A 139 21.01 13.42 -7.23
N GLN A 140 20.29 13.45 -6.09
CA GLN A 140 20.13 14.68 -5.32
C GLN A 140 20.41 14.38 -3.84
N HIS A 141 21.35 15.17 -3.32
CA HIS A 141 21.84 15.25 -1.94
C HIS A 141 20.78 14.98 -0.87
N ASP A 142 20.95 13.91 -0.10
CA ASP A 142 20.57 13.88 1.33
C ASP A 142 21.34 12.76 2.06
N ASP A 143 21.87 13.11 3.22
CA ASP A 143 22.99 12.52 3.95
C ASP A 143 22.63 11.18 4.65
N GLY A 144 22.38 10.13 3.87
CA GLY A 144 22.06 8.81 4.42
C GLY A 144 22.41 7.67 3.48
N SER A 145 23.38 6.84 3.89
CA SER A 145 23.92 5.69 3.14
C SER A 145 22.83 4.91 2.38
N PRO A 146 22.99 4.66 1.07
CA PRO A 146 21.95 4.07 0.22
C PRO A 146 21.45 2.69 0.67
N GLY A 147 22.25 1.92 1.43
CA GLY A 147 21.81 0.67 2.06
C GLY A 147 20.75 0.84 3.15
N ILE A 148 20.80 1.93 3.92
CA ILE A 148 19.88 2.18 5.04
C ILE A 148 18.46 2.46 4.52
N LYS A 149 18.35 3.23 3.43
CA LYS A 149 17.05 3.50 2.76
C LYS A 149 16.36 2.22 2.29
N VAL A 150 17.12 1.22 1.84
CA VAL A 150 16.58 -0.07 1.40
C VAL A 150 15.99 -0.85 2.58
N LEU A 151 16.66 -0.85 3.74
CA LEU A 151 16.21 -1.53 4.96
C LEU A 151 14.97 -0.86 5.57
N LEU A 152 14.93 0.47 5.58
CA LEU A 152 13.77 1.24 6.05
C LEU A 152 12.52 0.96 5.21
N ASN A 153 12.67 0.81 3.89
CA ASN A 153 11.57 0.45 3.00
C ASN A 153 11.02 -0.98 3.23
N GLU A 154 11.82 -1.87 3.82
CA GLU A 154 11.39 -3.21 4.26
C GLU A 154 10.70 -3.19 5.64
N GLY A 155 10.57 -2.03 6.28
CA GLY A 155 9.96 -1.90 7.61
C GLY A 155 10.88 -2.32 8.75
N ILE A 156 12.20 -2.34 8.52
CA ILE A 156 13.20 -2.59 9.56
C ILE A 156 13.38 -1.30 10.38
N ASP A 157 13.49 -1.46 11.70
CA ASP A 157 13.65 -0.36 12.64
C ASP A 157 14.87 0.53 12.30
N PRO A 158 14.77 1.88 12.40
CA PRO A 158 15.85 2.79 12.03
C PRO A 158 17.16 2.57 12.77
N GLN A 159 17.12 2.08 14.01
CA GLN A 159 18.32 1.81 14.79
C GLN A 159 19.01 0.55 14.28
N THR A 160 18.23 -0.50 13.99
CA THR A 160 18.73 -1.74 13.36
C THR A 160 19.26 -1.48 11.94
N ALA A 161 18.63 -0.60 11.17
CA ALA A 161 19.07 -0.28 9.82
C ALA A 161 20.43 0.44 9.78
N LYS A 162 20.72 1.28 10.79
CA LYS A 162 22.03 1.92 10.96
C LYS A 162 23.11 0.89 11.30
N GLU A 163 22.85 0.01 12.28
CA GLU A 163 23.77 -1.09 12.64
C GLU A 163 24.12 -1.96 11.42
N LEU A 164 23.12 -2.31 10.61
CA LEU A 164 23.32 -3.15 9.42
C LEU A 164 24.09 -2.43 8.31
N GLY A 165 23.98 -1.09 8.23
CA GLY A 165 24.75 -0.27 7.30
C GLY A 165 26.22 -0.15 7.68
N GLU A 166 26.57 -0.32 8.96
CA GLU A 166 27.97 -0.39 9.42
C GLU A 166 28.56 -1.79 9.19
N VAL A 167 27.73 -2.84 9.25
CA VAL A 167 28.17 -4.24 9.16
C VAL A 167 28.29 -4.75 7.72
N ALA A 168 27.56 -4.20 6.75
CA ALA A 168 27.54 -4.72 5.39
C ALA A 168 27.40 -3.65 4.29
N ASP A 169 28.08 -3.89 3.17
CA ASP A 169 28.03 -3.04 2.00
C ASP A 169 26.62 -2.94 1.39
N THR A 170 26.32 -1.79 0.78
CA THR A 170 25.03 -1.51 0.15
C THR A 170 24.64 -2.55 -0.91
N ALA A 171 25.59 -3.08 -1.67
CA ALA A 171 25.35 -4.12 -2.68
C ALA A 171 24.85 -5.43 -2.05
N ARG A 172 25.40 -5.79 -0.88
CA ARG A 172 25.03 -6.99 -0.14
C ARG A 172 23.65 -6.87 0.47
N ILE A 173 23.32 -5.72 1.05
CA ILE A 173 21.98 -5.41 1.57
C ILE A 173 20.92 -5.56 0.46
N LYS A 174 21.17 -5.00 -0.73
CA LYS A 174 20.27 -5.13 -1.88
C LYS A 174 20.05 -6.59 -2.28
N LYS A 175 21.11 -7.41 -2.27
CA LYS A 175 21.04 -8.84 -2.61
C LYS A 175 20.18 -9.63 -1.60
N VAL A 176 20.33 -9.37 -0.30
CA VAL A 176 19.53 -10.00 0.76
C VAL A 176 18.05 -9.64 0.64
N VAL A 177 17.76 -8.36 0.41
CA VAL A 177 16.38 -7.88 0.25
C VAL A 177 15.73 -8.41 -1.04
N ALA A 178 16.48 -8.49 -2.14
CA ALA A 178 16.00 -9.12 -3.37
C ALA A 178 15.65 -10.60 -3.14
N TYR A 179 16.47 -11.32 -2.37
CA TYR A 179 16.23 -12.72 -2.03
C TYR A 179 14.98 -12.93 -1.17
N SER A 180 14.73 -12.06 -0.18
CA SER A 180 13.54 -12.15 0.67
C SER A 180 12.24 -11.82 -0.07
N ARG A 181 12.31 -11.02 -1.13
CA ARG A 181 11.17 -10.65 -1.97
C ARG A 181 10.82 -11.71 -3.02
N ASP A 182 11.72 -12.62 -3.36
CA ASP A 182 11.46 -13.66 -4.36
C ASP A 182 10.53 -14.75 -3.78
N PRO A 183 9.34 -14.99 -4.38
CA PRO A 183 8.39 -16.02 -3.92
C PRO A 183 8.97 -17.43 -3.89
N ARG A 184 10.03 -17.72 -4.67
CA ARG A 184 10.68 -19.04 -4.74
C ARG A 184 11.37 -19.42 -3.43
N ASN A 185 11.83 -18.42 -2.68
CA ASN A 185 12.67 -18.62 -1.49
C ASN A 185 11.89 -18.84 -0.19
N ARG A 186 10.55 -18.77 -0.24
CA ARG A 186 9.62 -19.06 0.87
C ARG A 186 10.02 -18.40 2.22
N VAL A 187 10.54 -17.18 2.20
CA VAL A 187 10.90 -16.43 3.41
C VAL A 187 9.61 -15.99 4.12
N ARG A 188 9.30 -16.65 5.25
CA ARG A 188 8.04 -16.46 5.98
C ARG A 188 7.91 -15.10 6.67
N ASN A 189 9.04 -14.51 7.11
CA ASN A 189 9.08 -13.19 7.75
C ASN A 189 10.34 -12.42 7.34
N PRO A 190 10.29 -11.63 6.25
CA PRO A 190 11.42 -10.84 5.77
C PRO A 190 12.00 -9.87 6.81
N ILE A 191 11.15 -9.21 7.61
CA ILE A 191 11.55 -8.19 8.59
C ILE A 191 12.51 -8.75 9.63
N ALA A 192 12.25 -9.97 10.12
CA ALA A 192 13.13 -10.65 11.07
C ALA A 192 14.30 -11.38 10.38
N TRP A 193 14.10 -11.81 9.14
CA TRP A 193 15.06 -12.62 8.40
C TRP A 193 16.22 -11.78 7.82
N ILE A 194 15.94 -10.59 7.28
CA ILE A 194 16.95 -9.72 6.65
C ILE A 194 18.06 -9.31 7.64
N PRO A 195 17.77 -8.81 8.86
CA PRO A 195 18.82 -8.48 9.83
C PRO A 195 19.65 -9.70 10.23
N LYS A 196 19.01 -10.87 10.35
CA LYS A 196 19.67 -12.12 10.71
C LYS A 196 20.65 -12.57 9.61
N ALA A 197 20.22 -12.55 8.35
CA ALA A 197 21.04 -12.94 7.21
C ALA A 197 22.26 -12.02 7.00
N ILE A 198 22.09 -10.72 7.28
CA ILE A 198 23.19 -9.75 7.19
C ILE A 198 24.20 -9.94 8.34
N ARG A 199 23.72 -10.10 9.60
CA ARG A 199 24.58 -10.31 10.77
C ARG A 199 25.36 -11.63 10.70
N GLU A 200 24.73 -12.71 10.24
CA GLU A 200 25.34 -14.04 10.17
C GLU A 200 26.13 -14.30 8.87
N ASN A 201 26.34 -13.27 8.05
CA ASN A 201 27.11 -13.34 6.81
C ASN A 201 26.64 -14.37 5.76
N TRP A 202 25.33 -14.56 5.60
CA TRP A 202 24.80 -15.57 4.68
C TRP A 202 25.15 -15.28 3.21
N THR A 203 25.59 -16.32 2.48
CA THR A 203 25.81 -16.26 1.03
C THR A 203 24.55 -16.73 0.31
N LEU A 204 23.96 -15.84 -0.49
CA LEU A 204 22.70 -16.08 -1.18
C LEU A 204 22.95 -16.35 -2.66
N ASP A 205 22.54 -17.52 -3.15
CA ASP A 205 22.57 -17.86 -4.57
C ASP A 205 21.18 -17.66 -5.18
N THR A 206 21.07 -16.70 -6.09
CA THR A 206 19.83 -16.36 -6.77
C THR A 206 19.42 -17.37 -7.83
N ARG A 207 20.31 -18.30 -8.24
CA ARG A 207 20.01 -19.32 -9.24
C ARG A 207 19.42 -20.60 -8.66
N ALA A 208 19.78 -20.97 -7.43
CA ALA A 208 19.43 -22.28 -6.86
C ALA A 208 18.33 -22.24 -5.78
N GLY A 209 17.87 -21.06 -5.33
CA GLY A 209 16.91 -20.94 -4.23
C GLY A 209 17.42 -21.52 -2.90
N SER A 210 18.74 -21.68 -2.78
CA SER A 210 19.43 -22.23 -1.62
C SER A 210 20.15 -21.09 -0.89
N THR A 211 19.87 -20.97 0.41
CA THR A 211 20.61 -20.08 1.31
C THR A 211 21.71 -20.88 1.99
N TYR A 212 22.94 -20.37 2.01
CA TYR A 212 24.03 -21.02 2.71
C TYR A 212 24.54 -20.15 3.86
N LYS A 213 24.64 -20.73 5.06
CA LYS A 213 25.26 -20.11 6.22
C LYS A 213 26.75 -20.49 6.23
N PRO A 214 27.69 -19.53 6.33
CA PRO A 214 29.12 -19.84 6.32
C PRO A 214 29.58 -20.84 7.39
N SER A 215 28.89 -20.91 8.54
CA SER A 215 29.24 -21.85 9.63
C SER A 215 29.04 -23.33 9.29
N ASP A 216 28.31 -23.65 8.22
CA ASP A 216 27.96 -25.03 7.89
C ASP A 216 29.05 -25.71 7.03
N ARG A 217 30.20 -25.05 6.78
CA ARG A 217 31.33 -25.59 5.96
C ARG A 217 32.53 -26.00 6.79
N ASP A 218 32.63 -25.48 8.00
CA ASP A 218 33.74 -25.80 8.90
C ASP A 218 33.49 -27.09 9.72
N ALA A 219 32.45 -27.87 9.36
CA ALA A 219 32.07 -29.13 9.99
C ALA A 219 32.07 -30.33 9.04
N ALA A 220 32.81 -30.27 7.93
CA ALA A 220 33.04 -31.41 7.03
C ALA A 220 34.52 -31.54 6.68
#